data_AF-A0A1E5LID6-F1
#
_entry.id   AF-A0A1E5LID6-F1
#
_cell.length_a   1.000
_cell.length_b   1.000
_cell.length_c   1.000
_cell.angle_alpha   90.00
_cell.angle_beta   90.00
_cell.angle_gamma   90.00
#
_symmetry.space_group_name_H-M   'P 1'
#
loop_
_entity.id
_entity.type
_entity.pdbx_description
1 polymer ?
#
loop_
_entity_poly.entity_id
_entity_poly.type
_entity_poly.pdbx_seq_one_letter_code
_entity_poly.pdbx_strand_id
1 'polypeptide(L)'
;MNSLLDSLFLIFSDFIFVILAIGLAMLLMSIFIKKKIILFSTITVIILGLIFSSFVMVEEDYTSFSKLYDDQLNEDAVIERVKITINDLVGDKREVAHLQVKDNEIIAAILNDLSSLKLENERESRGKREYEIKLIVANEVGEKQTSVSTIHFDLDANYFENHQIISESNHLKTIESLVNSEEVEWVISDEE
;
A
#
# COMPACT_ATOMS: atom_id res chain seq x y z
N MET A 1 -30.92 -18.77 -0.32
CA MET A 1 -31.53 -18.89 1.01
C MET A 1 -30.45 -18.55 2.01
N ASN A 2 -30.65 -17.49 2.80
CA ASN A 2 -30.02 -17.24 4.10
C ASN A 2 -28.61 -16.63 4.24
N SER A 3 -28.00 -15.96 3.26
CA SER A 3 -26.71 -15.25 3.49
C SER A 3 -26.72 -14.29 4.71
N LEU A 4 -27.82 -13.57 4.96
CA LEU A 4 -27.94 -12.72 6.15
C LEU A 4 -28.15 -13.52 7.45
N LEU A 5 -28.89 -14.63 7.39
CA LEU A 5 -29.13 -15.50 8.55
C LEU A 5 -27.89 -16.32 8.91
N ASP A 6 -27.07 -16.70 7.92
CA ASP A 6 -25.80 -17.39 8.11
C ASP A 6 -24.74 -16.45 8.72
N SER A 7 -24.68 -15.19 8.25
CA SER A 7 -23.85 -14.16 8.89
C SER A 7 -24.30 -13.84 10.31
N LEU A 8 -25.61 -13.72 10.56
CA LEU A 8 -26.14 -13.52 11.90
C LEU A 8 -25.85 -14.71 12.82
N PHE A 9 -25.91 -15.93 12.29
CA PHE A 9 -25.60 -17.14 13.06
C PHE A 9 -24.12 -17.24 13.41
N LEU A 10 -23.22 -16.91 12.47
CA LEU A 10 -21.76 -16.85 12.71
C LEU A 10 -21.41 -15.82 13.79
N ILE A 11 -21.94 -14.61 13.66
CA ILE A 11 -21.74 -13.54 14.65
C ILE A 11 -22.26 -14.01 16.02
N PHE A 12 -23.47 -14.59 16.06
CA PHE A 12 -24.07 -15.07 17.29
C PHE A 12 -23.28 -16.22 17.94
N SER A 13 -22.75 -17.16 17.15
CA SER A 13 -21.90 -18.23 17.66
C SER A 13 -20.61 -17.70 18.26
N ASP A 14 -19.97 -16.72 17.62
CA ASP A 14 -18.72 -16.13 18.11
C ASP A 14 -18.95 -15.40 19.43
N PHE A 15 -20.06 -14.66 19.55
CA PHE A 15 -20.44 -14.02 20.82
C PHE A 15 -20.65 -15.03 21.95
N ILE A 16 -21.27 -16.18 21.69
CA ILE A 16 -21.45 -17.23 22.69
C ILE A 16 -20.10 -17.75 23.16
N PHE A 17 -19.18 -18.06 22.24
CA PHE A 17 -17.84 -18.56 22.59
C PHE A 17 -17.06 -17.54 23.44
N VAL A 18 -17.14 -16.25 23.10
CA VAL A 18 -16.48 -15.18 23.86
C VAL A 18 -17.06 -15.07 25.28
N ILE A 19 -18.37 -15.07 25.44
CA ILE A 19 -19.02 -15.02 26.77
C ILE A 19 -18.62 -16.24 27.61
N LEU A 20 -18.57 -17.42 26.99
CA LEU A 20 -18.22 -18.67 27.66
C LEU A 20 -16.74 -18.68 28.07
N ALA A 21 -15.84 -18.17 27.23
CA ALA A 21 -14.43 -17.99 27.54
C ALA A 21 -14.22 -16.99 28.69
N ILE A 22 -14.93 -15.85 28.69
CA ILE A 22 -14.90 -14.86 29.78
C ILE A 22 -15.42 -15.47 31.09
N GLY A 23 -16.52 -16.24 31.03
CA GLY A 23 -17.09 -16.94 32.18
C GLY A 23 -16.12 -17.98 32.76
N LEU A 24 -15.44 -18.72 31.89
CA LEU A 24 -14.42 -19.70 32.30
C LEU A 24 -13.21 -18.99 32.93
N ALA A 25 -12.73 -17.90 32.33
CA ALA A 25 -11.64 -17.09 32.89
C ALA A 25 -12.01 -16.50 34.25
N MET A 26 -13.25 -16.02 34.43
CA MET A 26 -13.81 -15.60 35.72
C MET A 26 -13.74 -16.73 36.75
N LEU A 27 -14.21 -17.91 36.39
CA LEU A 27 -14.24 -19.07 37.28
C LEU A 27 -12.83 -19.48 37.70
N LEU A 28 -11.91 -19.60 36.75
CA LEU A 28 -10.51 -19.93 37.02
C LEU A 28 -9.81 -18.89 37.89
N MET A 29 -9.97 -17.60 37.58
CA MET A 29 -9.37 -16.51 38.37
C MET A 29 -10.01 -16.37 39.75
N SER A 30 -11.27 -16.75 39.94
CA SER A 30 -11.93 -16.72 41.24
C SER A 30 -11.28 -17.65 42.28
N ILE A 31 -10.55 -18.69 41.83
CA ILE A 31 -9.78 -19.58 42.70
C ILE A 31 -8.64 -18.81 43.38
N PHE A 32 -8.01 -17.88 42.66
CA PHE A 32 -6.86 -17.11 43.15
C PHE A 32 -7.28 -15.78 43.79
N ILE A 33 -8.33 -15.13 43.26
CA ILE A 33 -8.77 -13.80 43.68
C ILE A 33 -10.04 -13.91 44.53
N LYS A 34 -9.87 -13.88 45.86
CA LYS A 34 -10.98 -14.00 46.82
C LYS A 34 -11.95 -12.81 46.83
N LYS A 35 -11.46 -11.60 46.47
CA LYS A 35 -12.26 -10.38 46.47
C LYS A 35 -12.91 -10.17 45.11
N LYS A 36 -14.25 -10.27 45.06
CA LYS A 36 -15.04 -10.12 43.82
C LYS A 36 -14.80 -8.78 43.10
N ILE A 37 -14.61 -7.69 43.84
CA ILE A 37 -14.32 -6.36 43.26
C ILE A 37 -12.99 -6.37 42.48
N ILE A 38 -11.96 -7.02 43.02
CA ILE A 38 -10.65 -7.13 42.36
C ILE A 38 -10.77 -8.01 41.11
N LEU A 39 -11.48 -9.14 41.22
CA LEU A 39 -11.72 -10.04 40.09
C LEU A 39 -12.41 -9.33 38.92
N PHE A 40 -13.48 -8.57 39.21
CA PHE A 40 -14.21 -7.83 38.19
C PHE A 40 -13.32 -6.76 37.54
N SER A 41 -12.58 -5.99 38.34
CA SER A 41 -11.65 -4.97 37.85
C SER A 41 -10.57 -5.55 36.94
N THR A 42 -9.96 -6.69 37.30
CA THR A 42 -8.94 -7.35 36.47
C THR A 42 -9.50 -7.74 35.11
N ILE A 43 -10.72 -8.28 35.07
CA ILE A 43 -11.35 -8.73 33.83
C ILE A 43 -11.76 -7.56 32.94
N THR A 44 -12.26 -6.48 33.53
CA THR A 44 -12.52 -5.25 32.77
C THR A 44 -11.25 -4.72 32.12
N VAL A 45 -10.11 -4.72 32.82
CA VAL A 45 -8.83 -4.29 32.24
C VAL A 45 -8.39 -5.20 31.10
N ILE A 46 -8.54 -6.52 31.24
CA ILE A 46 -8.21 -7.47 30.16
C ILE A 46 -9.10 -7.23 28.93
N ILE A 47 -10.42 -7.09 29.12
CA ILE A 47 -11.36 -6.83 28.02
C ILE A 47 -11.02 -5.52 27.32
N LEU A 48 -10.76 -4.44 28.07
CA LEU A 48 -10.35 -3.17 27.49
C LEU A 48 -9.03 -3.27 26.74
N GLY A 49 -8.06 -4.02 27.27
CA GLY A 49 -6.78 -4.28 26.60
C GLY A 49 -6.96 -5.02 25.28
N LEU A 50 -7.84 -6.04 25.25
CA LEU A 50 -8.16 -6.77 24.02
C LEU A 50 -8.83 -5.86 22.99
N ILE A 51 -9.83 -5.06 23.40
CA ILE A 51 -10.49 -4.09 22.51
C ILE A 51 -9.47 -3.10 21.95
N PHE A 52 -8.62 -2.53 22.80
CA PHE A 52 -7.59 -1.58 22.38
C PHE A 52 -6.60 -2.22 21.41
N SER A 53 -6.15 -3.46 21.68
CA SER A 53 -5.26 -4.19 20.78
C SER A 53 -5.88 -4.45 19.39
N SER A 54 -7.18 -4.77 19.33
CA SER A 54 -7.88 -4.96 18.06
C SER A 54 -8.02 -3.67 17.26
N PHE A 55 -8.13 -2.51 17.91
CA PHE A 55 -8.22 -1.22 17.23
C PHE A 55 -6.89 -0.79 16.62
N VAL A 56 -5.78 -1.13 17.28
CA VAL A 56 -4.42 -0.81 16.78
C VAL A 56 -4.06 -1.62 15.54
N MET A 57 -4.67 -2.80 15.32
CA MET A 57 -4.36 -3.65 14.16
C MET A 57 -5.07 -3.25 12.84
N VAL A 58 -5.90 -2.20 12.83
CA VAL A 58 -6.59 -1.75 11.60
C VAL A 58 -5.65 -0.98 10.65
N GLU A 59 -4.43 -0.62 11.08
CA GLU A 59 -3.45 0.04 10.20
C GLU A 59 -2.80 -0.90 9.17
N GLU A 60 -3.02 -2.22 9.22
CA GLU A 60 -2.37 -3.17 8.29
C GLU A 60 -2.94 -3.12 6.86
N ASP A 61 -4.12 -2.53 6.66
CA ASP A 61 -4.75 -2.45 5.33
C ASP A 61 -4.28 -1.24 4.51
N TYR A 62 -3.52 -0.32 5.10
CA TYR A 62 -3.06 0.90 4.45
C TYR A 62 -1.54 1.02 4.35
N THR A 63 -1.05 1.37 3.17
CA THR A 63 0.37 1.66 2.89
C THR A 63 0.52 2.98 2.14
N SER A 64 1.76 3.39 1.87
CA SER A 64 2.10 4.58 1.10
C SER A 64 3.26 4.28 0.17
N PHE A 65 3.46 5.13 -0.85
CA PHE A 65 4.56 5.00 -1.79
C PHE A 65 5.92 4.94 -1.07
N SER A 66 6.18 5.89 -0.15
CA SER A 66 7.42 5.92 0.62
C SER A 66 7.62 4.66 1.46
N LYS A 67 6.55 4.11 2.04
CA LYS A 67 6.63 2.88 2.84
C LYS A 67 6.91 1.64 1.99
N LEU A 68 6.41 1.59 0.75
CA LEU A 68 6.63 0.46 -0.16
C LEU A 68 8.09 0.35 -0.63
N TYR A 69 8.79 1.48 -0.75
CA TYR A 69 10.16 1.53 -1.30
C TYR A 69 11.18 2.14 -0.34
N ASP A 70 10.92 2.15 0.97
CA ASP A 70 11.77 2.77 1.99
C ASP A 70 13.22 2.25 1.94
N ASP A 71 13.38 0.94 1.71
CA ASP A 71 14.69 0.29 1.57
C ASP A 71 15.48 0.75 0.33
N GLN A 72 14.78 1.23 -0.71
CA GLN A 72 15.37 1.56 -2.02
C GLN A 72 15.46 3.07 -2.27
N LEU A 73 14.57 3.86 -1.67
CA LEU A 73 14.44 5.33 -1.80
C LEU A 73 14.73 6.01 -0.45
N ASN A 74 15.83 5.63 0.20
CA ASN A 74 16.29 6.26 1.43
C ASN A 74 16.86 7.67 1.18
N GLU A 75 17.22 8.40 2.24
CA GLU A 75 17.70 9.79 2.14
C GLU A 75 18.99 9.96 1.31
N ASP A 76 19.78 8.90 1.17
CA ASP A 76 21.03 8.89 0.40
C ASP A 76 20.84 8.42 -1.05
N ALA A 77 19.62 8.05 -1.43
CA ALA A 77 19.31 7.52 -2.75
C ALA A 77 19.31 8.61 -3.82
N VAL A 78 20.05 8.39 -4.90
CA VAL A 78 20.06 9.26 -6.08
C VAL A 78 19.34 8.58 -7.23
N ILE A 79 18.24 9.16 -7.70
CA ILE A 79 17.55 8.67 -8.90
C ILE A 79 18.25 9.22 -10.14
N GLU A 80 18.91 8.34 -10.90
CA GLU A 80 19.67 8.73 -12.08
C GLU A 80 18.78 8.99 -13.30
N ARG A 81 17.68 8.25 -13.41
CA ARG A 81 16.79 8.28 -14.59
C ARG A 81 15.46 7.62 -14.27
N VAL A 82 14.43 8.10 -14.94
CA VAL A 82 13.07 7.55 -14.93
C VAL A 82 12.69 7.19 -16.35
N LYS A 83 12.31 5.93 -16.60
CA LYS A 83 11.61 5.54 -17.85
C LYS A 83 10.12 5.52 -17.55
N ILE A 84 9.36 6.29 -18.32
CA ILE A 84 7.90 6.29 -18.33
C ILE A 84 7.47 5.56 -19.59
N THR A 85 6.57 4.60 -19.45
CA THR A 85 6.03 3.80 -20.54
C THR A 85 4.52 3.95 -20.53
N ILE A 86 3.93 4.22 -21.70
CA ILE A 86 2.47 4.26 -21.91
C ILE A 86 2.05 2.90 -22.47
N ASN A 87 1.10 2.25 -21.81
CA ASN A 87 0.63 0.92 -22.17
C ASN A 87 -0.65 0.97 -23.00
N ASP A 88 -0.82 -0.02 -23.88
CA ASP A 88 -2.08 -0.25 -24.57
C ASP A 88 -2.98 -1.11 -23.67
N LEU A 89 -4.12 -0.55 -23.26
CA LEU A 89 -5.10 -1.22 -22.41
C LEU A 89 -6.15 -2.01 -23.20
N VAL A 90 -6.22 -1.80 -24.52
CA VAL A 90 -7.29 -2.35 -25.38
C VAL A 90 -6.74 -3.35 -26.40
N GLY A 91 -5.53 -3.13 -26.91
CA GLY A 91 -4.87 -3.99 -27.88
C GLY A 91 -3.96 -5.07 -27.28
N ASP A 92 -3.42 -5.91 -28.17
CA ASP A 92 -2.46 -6.97 -27.81
C ASP A 92 -1.03 -6.41 -27.54
N LYS A 93 -0.78 -5.14 -27.85
CA LYS A 93 0.53 -4.53 -27.65
C LYS A 93 0.85 -4.38 -26.17
N ARG A 94 2.13 -4.55 -25.83
CA ARG A 94 2.60 -4.34 -24.45
C ARG A 94 2.87 -2.87 -24.16
N GLU A 95 3.34 -2.12 -25.14
CA GLU A 95 3.87 -0.77 -24.98
C GLU A 95 3.49 0.07 -26.22
N VAL A 96 2.97 1.28 -26.00
CA VAL A 96 2.62 2.25 -27.06
C VAL A 96 3.78 3.20 -27.30
N ALA A 97 4.34 3.74 -26.22
CA ALA A 97 5.44 4.69 -26.28
C ALA A 97 6.22 4.69 -24.97
N HIS A 98 7.46 5.19 -25.02
CA HIS A 98 8.22 5.48 -23.81
C HIS A 98 9.00 6.78 -23.89
N LEU A 99 9.27 7.34 -22.71
CA LEU A 99 10.09 8.52 -22.49
C LEU A 99 11.12 8.19 -21.41
N GLN A 100 12.37 8.63 -21.63
CA GLN A 100 13.41 8.55 -20.62
C GLN A 100 13.75 9.95 -20.10
N VAL A 101 13.40 10.20 -18.84
CA VAL A 101 13.66 11.45 -18.12
C VAL A 101 14.97 11.33 -17.34
N LYS A 102 15.83 12.33 -17.48
CA LYS A 102 17.08 12.50 -16.69
C LYS A 102 17.14 13.86 -15.97
N ASP A 103 16.13 14.69 -16.17
CA ASP A 103 16.04 16.01 -15.54
C ASP A 103 15.63 15.84 -14.08
N ASN A 104 16.46 16.33 -13.15
CA ASN A 104 16.25 16.16 -11.73
C ASN A 104 15.01 16.91 -11.22
N GLU A 105 14.62 18.04 -11.83
CA GLU A 105 13.43 18.79 -11.43
C GLU A 105 12.17 18.02 -11.81
N ILE A 106 12.15 17.45 -13.01
CA ILE A 106 11.03 16.60 -13.45
C ILE A 106 10.95 15.33 -12.61
N ILE A 107 12.08 14.67 -12.33
CA ILE A 107 12.12 13.47 -11.48
C ILE A 107 11.60 13.80 -10.08
N ALA A 108 12.07 14.90 -9.47
CA ALA A 108 11.60 15.32 -8.16
C ALA A 108 10.10 15.63 -8.15
N ALA A 109 9.56 16.25 -9.21
CA ALA A 109 8.14 16.51 -9.34
C ALA A 109 7.32 15.21 -9.42
N ILE A 110 7.76 14.21 -10.18
CA ILE A 110 7.12 12.87 -10.24
C ILE A 110 7.10 12.22 -8.85
N LEU A 111 8.24 12.18 -8.15
CA LEU A 111 8.30 11.58 -6.81
C LEU A 111 7.42 12.32 -5.81
N ASN A 112 7.37 13.65 -5.90
CA ASN A 112 6.52 14.46 -5.04
C ASN A 112 5.03 14.16 -5.26
N ASP A 113 4.59 14.03 -6.51
CA ASP A 113 3.21 13.65 -6.85
C ASP A 113 2.84 12.27 -6.27
N LEU A 114 3.80 11.33 -6.23
CA LEU A 114 3.61 9.99 -5.66
C LEU A 114 3.70 9.96 -4.12
N SER A 115 4.43 10.89 -3.51
CA SER A 115 4.68 10.90 -2.06
C SER A 115 3.42 11.03 -1.21
N SER A 116 2.35 11.63 -1.76
CA SER A 116 1.08 11.81 -1.07
C SER A 116 0.13 10.62 -1.17
N LEU A 117 0.52 9.55 -1.87
CA LEU A 117 -0.34 8.40 -2.10
C LEU A 117 -0.67 7.67 -0.80
N LYS A 118 -1.97 7.47 -0.59
CA LYS A 118 -2.51 6.53 0.37
C LYS A 118 -3.10 5.36 -0.38
N LEU A 119 -2.63 4.17 -0.01
CA LEU A 119 -2.85 2.94 -0.74
C LEU A 119 -3.58 1.95 0.16
N GLU A 120 -4.68 1.39 -0.31
CA GLU A 120 -5.42 0.31 0.35
C GLU A 120 -5.10 -1.02 -0.33
N ASN A 121 -4.80 -2.05 0.47
CA ASN A 121 -4.49 -3.39 -0.03
C ASN A 121 -5.72 -4.01 -0.70
N GLU A 122 -5.66 -4.27 -2.01
CA GLU A 122 -6.69 -5.03 -2.72
C GLU A 122 -6.20 -6.46 -2.99
N ARG A 123 -7.06 -7.46 -2.74
CA ARG A 123 -6.69 -8.89 -2.90
C ARG A 123 -6.67 -9.36 -4.35
N GLU A 124 -7.25 -8.59 -5.27
CA GLU A 124 -7.32 -8.94 -6.68
C GLU A 124 -6.26 -8.17 -7.47
N SER A 125 -5.33 -8.93 -8.05
CA SER A 125 -4.39 -8.38 -9.03
C SER A 125 -5.17 -8.01 -10.29
N ARG A 126 -5.19 -6.72 -10.59
CA ARG A 126 -5.76 -6.23 -11.85
C ARG A 126 -4.69 -6.28 -12.94
N GLY A 127 -5.14 -6.34 -14.19
CA GLY A 127 -4.25 -6.34 -15.36
C GLY A 127 -3.42 -5.07 -15.48
N LYS A 128 -2.72 -4.94 -16.62
CA LYS A 128 -1.85 -3.80 -16.92
C LYS A 128 -2.53 -2.45 -16.66
N ARG A 129 -1.74 -1.49 -16.19
CA ARG A 129 -2.15 -0.10 -15.96
C ARG A 129 -1.70 0.81 -17.08
N GLU A 130 -2.28 2.01 -17.12
CA GLU A 130 -2.04 3.00 -18.18
C GLU A 130 -0.57 3.38 -18.29
N TYR A 131 0.10 3.55 -17.14
CA TYR A 131 1.52 3.91 -17.07
C TYR A 131 2.33 2.82 -16.39
N GLU A 132 3.51 2.55 -16.93
CA GLU A 132 4.57 1.78 -16.29
C GLU A 132 5.76 2.71 -16.04
N ILE A 133 6.27 2.73 -14.80
CA ILE A 133 7.35 3.59 -14.36
C ILE A 133 8.52 2.75 -13.88
N LYS A 134 9.70 3.04 -14.40
CA LYS A 134 10.96 2.40 -14.01
C LYS A 134 11.97 3.43 -13.53
N LEU A 135 12.28 3.39 -12.25
CA LEU A 135 13.31 4.24 -11.62
C LEU A 135 14.63 3.47 -11.60
N ILE A 136 15.71 4.10 -12.04
CA ILE A 136 17.07 3.60 -11.83
C ILE A 136 17.67 4.42 -10.69
N VAL A 137 17.99 3.74 -9.60
CA VAL A 137 18.42 4.36 -8.34
C VAL A 137 19.84 3.91 -8.03
N ALA A 138 20.70 4.88 -7.75
CA ALA A 138 22.06 4.66 -7.29
C ALA A 138 22.14 4.96 -5.78
N ASN A 139 22.57 3.97 -5.01
CA ASN A 139 22.75 4.04 -3.56
C ASN A 139 24.22 3.87 -3.21
N GLU A 140 24.75 4.66 -2.28
CA GLU A 140 26.09 4.41 -1.73
C GLU A 140 26.04 3.26 -0.71
N VAL A 141 26.92 2.27 -0.87
CA VAL A 141 27.05 1.12 0.02
C VAL A 141 28.46 1.13 0.62
N GLY A 142 28.62 1.86 1.73
CA GLY A 142 29.90 2.02 2.41
C GLY A 142 30.86 2.98 1.70
N GLU A 143 32.12 3.02 2.16
CA GLU A 143 33.12 3.93 1.60
C GLU A 143 33.53 3.48 0.17
N LYS A 144 32.95 4.13 -0.85
CA LYS A 144 33.31 4.06 -2.29
C LYS A 144 32.68 2.93 -3.12
N GLN A 145 31.58 2.32 -2.70
CA GLN A 145 30.81 1.42 -3.59
C GLN A 145 29.44 2.01 -3.88
N THR A 146 29.04 1.99 -5.15
CA THR A 146 27.71 2.40 -5.58
C THR A 146 26.95 1.16 -6.02
N SER A 147 25.79 0.92 -5.41
CA SER A 147 24.86 -0.12 -5.81
C SER A 147 23.76 0.50 -6.65
N VAL A 148 23.52 -0.06 -7.85
CA VAL A 148 22.43 0.38 -8.72
C VAL A 148 21.28 -0.60 -8.56
N SER A 149 20.13 -0.09 -8.13
CA SER A 149 18.86 -0.81 -8.07
C SER A 149 17.87 -0.26 -9.09
N THR A 150 16.92 -1.11 -9.46
CA THR A 150 15.81 -0.73 -10.33
C THR A 150 14.52 -0.91 -9.56
N ILE A 151 13.71 0.14 -9.51
CA ILE A 151 12.35 0.11 -8.99
C ILE A 151 11.42 0.13 -10.20
N HIS A 152 10.40 -0.71 -10.18
CA HIS A 152 9.44 -0.85 -11.27
C HIS A 152 8.05 -0.99 -10.68
N PHE A 153 7.13 -0.14 -11.12
CA PHE A 153 5.73 -0.15 -10.73
C PHE A 153 4.85 0.33 -11.87
N ASP A 154 3.60 -0.07 -11.85
CA ASP A 154 2.55 0.36 -12.77
C ASP A 154 1.47 1.14 -12.02
N LEU A 155 0.85 2.12 -12.68
CA LEU A 155 -0.15 2.98 -12.07
C LEU A 155 -1.13 3.53 -13.09
N ASP A 156 -2.34 3.81 -12.62
CA ASP A 156 -3.40 4.53 -13.33
C ASP A 156 -4.07 5.54 -12.39
N ALA A 157 -5.18 6.13 -12.82
CA ALA A 157 -5.92 7.12 -12.03
C ALA A 157 -6.44 6.59 -10.68
N ASN A 158 -6.63 5.27 -10.53
CA ASN A 158 -7.28 4.65 -9.39
C ASN A 158 -6.38 3.65 -8.63
N TYR A 159 -5.26 3.25 -9.21
CA TYR A 159 -4.42 2.17 -8.67
C TYR A 159 -2.93 2.44 -8.80
N PHE A 160 -2.20 1.92 -7.81
CA PHE A 160 -0.75 1.82 -7.77
C PHE A 160 -0.38 0.36 -7.52
N GLU A 161 0.19 -0.30 -8.51
CA GLU A 161 0.37 -1.75 -8.55
C GLU A 161 -0.95 -2.50 -8.22
N ASN A 162 -0.92 -3.32 -7.15
CA ASN A 162 -2.07 -4.07 -6.64
C ASN A 162 -2.82 -3.33 -5.51
N HIS A 163 -2.57 -2.03 -5.34
CA HIS A 163 -3.21 -1.22 -4.31
C HIS A 163 -4.18 -0.22 -4.92
N GLN A 164 -5.33 -0.06 -4.27
CA GLN A 164 -6.28 1.00 -4.61
C GLN A 164 -5.78 2.33 -4.05
N ILE A 165 -5.79 3.38 -4.87
CA ILE A 165 -5.49 4.74 -4.43
C ILE A 165 -6.74 5.31 -3.79
N ILE A 166 -6.64 5.66 -2.50
CA ILE A 166 -7.73 6.25 -1.71
C ILE A 166 -7.48 7.72 -1.37
N SER A 167 -6.29 8.24 -1.68
CA SER A 167 -5.96 9.66 -1.56
C SER A 167 -6.58 10.46 -2.70
N GLU A 168 -7.12 11.64 -2.39
CA GLU A 168 -7.64 12.60 -3.39
C GLU A 168 -6.52 13.39 -4.12
N SER A 169 -5.26 12.98 -4.00
CA SER A 169 -4.12 13.62 -4.65
C SER A 169 -4.12 13.38 -6.16
N ASN A 170 -3.78 14.40 -6.96
CA ASN A 170 -3.50 14.21 -8.38
C ASN A 170 -2.06 13.71 -8.58
N HIS A 171 -1.85 12.41 -8.38
CA HIS A 171 -0.54 11.75 -8.49
C HIS A 171 -0.03 11.59 -9.92
N LEU A 172 -0.89 11.77 -10.93
CA LEU A 172 -0.51 11.69 -12.35
C LEU A 172 -0.16 13.04 -12.96
N LYS A 173 -0.34 14.15 -12.24
CA LYS A 173 -0.21 15.50 -12.77
C LYS A 173 1.05 15.74 -13.59
N THR A 174 2.22 15.40 -13.06
CA THR A 174 3.50 15.60 -13.78
C THR A 174 3.60 14.67 -15.00
N ILE A 175 3.17 13.43 -14.88
CA ILE A 175 3.19 12.46 -15.99
C ILE A 175 2.26 12.93 -17.12
N GLU A 176 1.01 13.29 -16.80
CA GLU A 176 0.05 13.84 -17.76
C GLU A 176 0.57 15.11 -18.43
N SER A 177 1.26 15.98 -17.67
CA SER A 177 1.89 17.18 -18.24
C SER A 177 2.99 16.84 -19.25
N LEU A 178 3.77 15.79 -19.02
CA LEU A 178 4.80 15.32 -19.96
C LEU A 178 4.17 14.66 -21.19
N VAL A 179 3.11 13.88 -21.01
CA VAL A 179 2.37 13.24 -22.12
C VAL A 179 1.77 14.29 -23.05
N ASN A 180 1.25 15.39 -22.50
CA ASN A 180 0.62 16.46 -23.27
C ASN A 180 1.60 17.56 -23.74
N SER A 181 2.89 17.44 -23.44
CA SER A 181 3.90 18.44 -23.80
C SER A 181 4.50 18.16 -25.18
N GLU A 182 4.63 19.21 -26.00
CA GLU A 182 5.39 19.16 -27.26
C GLU A 182 6.91 19.25 -27.03
N GLU A 183 7.36 19.53 -25.80
CA GLU A 183 8.78 19.74 -25.47
C GLU A 183 9.53 18.43 -25.24
N VAL A 184 8.84 17.29 -25.14
CA VAL A 184 9.45 15.97 -24.90
C VAL A 184 9.20 15.03 -26.08
N GLU A 185 10.26 14.37 -26.54
CA GLU A 185 10.19 13.40 -27.62
C GLU A 185 9.90 12.00 -27.08
N TRP A 186 8.69 11.51 -27.34
CA TRP A 186 8.29 10.13 -27.05
C TRP A 186 8.79 9.18 -28.14
N VAL A 187 9.39 8.07 -27.72
CA VAL A 187 9.74 6.98 -28.63
C VAL A 187 8.53 6.08 -28.78
N ILE A 188 7.95 6.05 -29.98
CA ILE A 188 6.82 5.18 -30.31
C ILE A 188 7.36 3.76 -30.48
N SER A 189 6.70 2.80 -29.85
CA SER A 189 7.04 1.39 -30.00
C SER A 189 6.40 0.84 -31.27
N ASP A 190 7.21 0.66 -32.32
CA ASP A 190 6.79 0.00 -33.54
C ASP A 190 6.54 -1.50 -33.30
N GLU A 191 5.61 -2.09 -34.06
CA GLU A 191 5.37 -3.54 -34.09
C GLU A 191 6.63 -4.26 -34.56
N GLU A 192 7.32 -4.97 -33.66
CA GLU A 192 8.10 -6.15 -34.05
C GLU A 192 7.18 -7.35 -34.33
#